data_AF-A0A4V1TP94-F1
#
_entry.id   AF-A0A4V1TP94-F1
#
_cell.length_a   1.000
_cell.length_b   1.000
_cell.length_c   1.000
_cell.angle_alpha   90.00
_cell.angle_beta   90.00
_cell.angle_gamma   90.00
#
_symmetry.space_group_name_H-M   'P 1'
#
loop_
_entity.id
_entity.type
_entity.pdbx_description
1 polymer ?
#
loop_
_entity_poly.entity_id
_entity_poly.type
_entity_poly.pdbx_seq_one_letter_code
_entity_poly.pdbx_strand_id
1 'polypeptide(L)'
;MFRGLKGLCPACGQTHAFKGWLSVVPECLVCTAPLGRYRADDAPPYFVLFLVGHIVVPLMFAVETAYHPELWVQAAVWLPVSCGLAAAMLRPVKGATLGWMLKLGMVRSDDE
;
A
#
# COMPACT_ATOMS: atom_id res chain seq x y z
N MET A 1 -13.92 2.71 0.08
CA MET A 1 -12.50 2.94 -0.28
C MET A 1 -11.73 3.71 0.78
N PHE A 2 -12.09 4.97 1.11
CA PHE A 2 -11.32 5.79 2.09
C PHE A 2 -11.08 5.15 3.46
N ARG A 3 -12.01 4.33 3.95
CA ARG A 3 -11.84 3.55 5.20
C ARG A 3 -10.63 2.61 5.14
N GLY A 4 -10.50 1.89 4.03
CA GLY A 4 -9.38 0.97 3.79
C GLY A 4 -8.03 1.71 3.66
N LEU A 5 -8.01 2.88 3.02
CA LEU A 5 -6.81 3.73 2.93
C LEU A 5 -6.28 4.14 4.32
N LYS A 6 -7.18 4.34 5.29
CA LYS A 6 -6.83 4.63 6.69
C LYS A 6 -6.45 3.38 7.50
N GLY A 7 -6.39 2.20 6.89
CA GLY A 7 -6.14 0.94 7.59
C GLY A 7 -7.28 0.46 8.49
N LEU A 8 -8.49 1.00 8.28
CA LEU A 8 -9.71 0.59 8.99
C LEU A 8 -10.48 -0.45 8.16
N CYS A 9 -11.39 -1.16 8.83
CA CYS A 9 -12.27 -2.13 8.19
C CYS A 9 -13.01 -1.44 7.03
N PRO A 10 -12.85 -1.91 5.79
CA PRO A 10 -13.45 -1.24 4.64
C PRO A 10 -14.99 -1.34 4.63
N ALA A 11 -15.56 -2.34 5.29
CA ALA A 11 -17.00 -2.51 5.46
C ALA A 11 -17.57 -1.49 6.47
N CYS A 12 -17.24 -1.63 7.76
CA CYS A 12 -17.85 -0.83 8.83
C CYS A 12 -17.03 0.40 9.24
N GLY A 13 -15.70 0.39 9.08
CA GLY A 13 -14.81 1.47 9.49
C GLY A 13 -14.49 1.55 10.99
N GLN A 14 -14.96 0.61 11.81
CA GLN A 14 -14.87 0.70 13.27
C GLN A 14 -13.62 0.03 13.88
N THR A 15 -13.02 -0.92 13.19
CA THR A 15 -11.82 -1.65 13.66
C THR A 15 -10.69 -1.54 12.66
N HIS A 16 -9.47 -1.90 13.06
CA HIS A 16 -8.37 -2.04 12.10
C HIS A 16 -8.57 -3.25 11.18
N ALA A 17 -8.19 -3.10 9.92
CA ALA A 17 -8.18 -4.19 8.93
C ALA A 17 -6.89 -5.03 8.98
N PHE A 18 -5.89 -4.57 9.71
CA PHE A 18 -4.55 -5.18 9.74
C PHE A 18 -4.14 -5.56 11.17
N LYS A 19 -3.51 -6.72 11.32
CA LYS A 19 -2.77 -7.16 12.50
C LYS A 19 -1.27 -6.91 12.26
N GLY A 20 -0.65 -6.05 13.07
CA GLY A 20 0.74 -5.64 12.87
C GLY A 20 0.90 -4.63 11.73
N TRP A 21 1.88 -4.82 10.86
CA TRP A 21 2.18 -3.89 9.77
C TRP A 21 1.30 -4.11 8.52
N LEU A 22 1.33 -5.32 7.95
CA LEU A 22 0.73 -5.60 6.64
C LEU A 22 -0.16 -6.85 6.57
N SER A 23 -0.25 -7.62 7.66
CA SER A 23 -1.06 -8.84 7.72
C SER A 23 -2.53 -8.47 7.92
N VAL A 24 -3.42 -8.97 7.07
CA VAL A 24 -4.86 -8.68 7.15
C VAL A 24 -5.49 -9.55 8.24
N VAL A 25 -6.44 -9.01 9.01
CA VAL A 25 -7.19 -9.82 9.99
C VAL A 25 -8.14 -10.79 9.26
N PRO A 26 -8.34 -12.02 9.77
CA PRO A 26 -9.23 -12.99 9.13
C PRO A 26 -10.67 -12.46 9.03
N GLU A 27 -11.17 -11.87 10.11
CA GLU A 27 -12.52 -11.30 10.20
C GLU A 27 -12.52 -9.98 10.96
N CYS A 28 -13.49 -9.10 10.65
CA CYS A 28 -13.72 -7.89 11.42
C CYS A 28 -14.43 -8.21 12.75
N LEU A 29 -13.92 -7.68 13.87
CA LEU A 29 -14.49 -7.92 15.21
C LEU A 29 -15.88 -7.31 15.42
N VAL A 30 -16.33 -6.36 14.58
CA VAL A 30 -17.63 -5.69 14.72
C VAL A 30 -18.64 -6.18 13.69
N CYS A 31 -18.29 -6.12 12.41
CA CYS A 31 -19.23 -6.46 11.33
C CYS A 31 -19.00 -7.84 10.73
N THR A 32 -18.12 -8.65 11.34
CA THR A 32 -17.82 -10.05 10.96
C THR A 32 -17.47 -10.23 9.48
N ALA A 33 -17.04 -9.17 8.81
CA ALA A 33 -16.67 -9.23 7.40
C ALA A 33 -15.40 -10.10 7.24
N PRO A 34 -15.39 -11.08 6.32
CA PRO A 34 -14.30 -12.03 6.16
C PRO A 34 -13.15 -11.44 5.35
N LEU A 35 -12.44 -10.49 5.95
CA LEU A 35 -11.36 -9.72 5.32
C LEU A 35 -10.18 -10.59 4.87
N GLY A 36 -9.92 -11.70 5.55
CA GLY A 36 -8.82 -12.62 5.22
C GLY A 36 -9.04 -13.44 3.95
N ARG A 37 -10.27 -13.52 3.43
CA ARG A 37 -10.55 -14.23 2.17
C ARG A 37 -10.10 -13.48 0.92
N TYR A 38 -9.79 -12.20 1.05
CA TYR A 38 -9.34 -11.34 -0.05
C TYR A 38 -7.81 -11.31 -0.08
N ARG A 39 -7.21 -11.98 -1.06
CA ARG A 39 -5.74 -11.97 -1.27
C ARG A 39 -5.32 -10.75 -2.07
N ALA A 40 -5.12 -9.64 -1.37
CA ALA A 40 -4.67 -8.37 -1.95
C ALA A 40 -3.13 -8.25 -1.98
N ASP A 41 -2.39 -9.32 -2.30
CA ASP A 41 -0.93 -9.33 -2.07
C ASP A 41 -0.12 -8.83 -3.29
N ASP A 42 -0.57 -9.05 -4.52
CA ASP A 42 0.20 -8.69 -5.73
C ASP A 42 -0.05 -7.26 -6.21
N ALA A 43 -1.29 -6.77 -6.13
CA ALA A 43 -1.65 -5.44 -6.64
C ALA A 43 -0.99 -4.27 -5.89
N PRO A 44 -0.88 -4.26 -4.54
CA PRO A 44 -0.34 -3.11 -3.82
C PRO A 44 1.12 -2.78 -4.18
N PRO A 45 2.06 -3.74 -4.28
CA PRO A 45 3.42 -3.45 -4.73
C PRO A 45 3.50 -2.72 -6.08
N TYR A 46 2.70 -3.12 -7.08
CA TYR A 46 2.69 -2.45 -8.39
C TYR A 46 2.23 -1.00 -8.29
N PHE A 47 1.15 -0.74 -7.54
CA PHE A 47 0.66 0.63 -7.34
C PHE A 47 1.65 1.49 -6.56
N VAL A 48 2.30 0.93 -5.53
CA VAL A 48 3.33 1.63 -4.77
C VAL A 48 4.51 1.96 -5.67
N LEU A 49 5.01 1.01 -6.46
CA LEU A 49 6.12 1.24 -7.38
C LEU A 49 5.80 2.35 -8.39
N PHE A 50 4.61 2.29 -8.99
CA PHE A 50 4.18 3.31 -9.94
C PHE A 50 4.14 4.70 -9.27
N LEU A 51 3.51 4.81 -8.10
CA LEU A 51 3.34 6.09 -7.42
C LEU A 51 4.67 6.66 -6.89
N VAL A 52 5.48 5.82 -6.24
CA VAL A 52 6.81 6.20 -5.74
C VAL A 52 7.72 6.60 -6.90
N GLY A 53 7.73 5.85 -7.99
CA GLY A 53 8.53 6.16 -9.18
C GLY A 53 8.19 7.52 -9.78
N HIS A 54 6.91 7.85 -9.90
CA HIS A 54 6.46 9.15 -10.43
C HIS A 54 6.77 10.34 -9.50
N ILE A 55 7.09 10.09 -8.23
CA ILE A 55 7.50 11.13 -7.29
C ILE A 55 9.03 11.23 -7.28
N VAL A 56 9.72 10.10 -7.07
CA VAL A 56 11.16 10.05 -6.89
C VAL A 56 11.91 10.39 -8.18
N VAL A 57 11.53 9.82 -9.32
CA VAL A 57 12.29 9.99 -10.57
C VAL A 57 12.32 11.44 -11.04
N PRO A 58 11.18 12.19 -11.10
CA PRO A 58 11.24 13.59 -11.50
C PRO A 58 12.02 14.46 -10.53
N LEU A 59 11.89 14.22 -9.22
CA LEU A 59 12.63 14.99 -8.21
C LEU A 59 14.14 14.70 -8.27
N MET A 60 14.52 13.43 -8.41
CA MET A 60 15.91 13.02 -8.61
C MET A 60 16.50 13.65 -9.88
N PHE A 61 15.76 13.61 -10.98
CA PHE A 61 16.18 14.19 -12.24
C PHE A 61 16.32 15.72 -12.16
N ALA A 62 15.42 16.40 -11.45
CA ALA A 62 15.50 17.84 -11.23
C ALA A 62 16.74 18.22 -10.40
N VAL A 63 17.05 17.45 -9.35
CA VAL A 63 18.26 17.66 -8.54
C VAL A 63 19.52 17.39 -9.35
N GLU A 64 19.54 16.34 -10.17
CA GLU A 64 20.67 16.04 -11.05
C GLU A 64 20.93 17.20 -12.02
N THR A 65 19.88 17.68 -12.69
CA THR A 65 20.00 18.76 -13.68
C THR A 65 20.41 20.10 -13.06
N ALA A 66 20.02 20.36 -11.80
CA ALA A 66 20.30 21.63 -11.14
C ALA A 66 21.66 21.68 -10.44
N TYR A 67 22.12 20.56 -9.87
CA TYR A 67 23.28 20.54 -8.98
C TYR A 67 24.38 19.57 -9.38
N HIS A 68 24.12 18.63 -10.31
CA HIS A 68 25.05 17.56 -10.69
C HIS A 68 25.82 16.94 -9.51
N PRO A 69 25.11 16.50 -8.45
CA PRO A 69 25.77 15.91 -7.31
C PRO A 69 26.42 14.58 -7.71
N GLU A 70 27.51 14.26 -7.04
CA GLU A 70 28.18 12.96 -7.17
C GLU A 70 27.22 11.79 -6.88
N LEU A 71 27.42 10.68 -7.59
CA LEU A 71 26.49 9.55 -7.58
C LEU A 71 26.23 8.96 -6.19
N TRP A 72 27.23 8.97 -5.31
CA TRP A 72 27.06 8.43 -3.96
C TRP A 72 26.15 9.31 -3.10
N VAL A 73 26.17 10.64 -3.28
CA VAL A 73 25.25 11.56 -2.59
C VAL A 73 23.82 11.30 -3.06
N GLN A 74 23.63 11.11 -4.37
CA GLN A 74 22.32 10.73 -4.90
C GLN A 74 21.82 9.41 -4.31
N ALA A 75 22.66 8.37 -4.32
CA ALA A 75 22.29 7.07 -3.77
C ALA A 75 21.96 7.18 -2.27
N ALA A 76 22.78 7.90 -1.50
CA ALA A 76 22.61 8.09 -0.06
C ALA A 76 21.31 8.82 0.30
N VAL A 77 20.78 9.68 -0.58
CA VAL A 77 19.51 10.39 -0.36
C VAL A 77 18.32 9.64 -0.95
N TRP A 78 18.40 9.25 -2.22
CA TRP A 78 17.24 8.72 -2.94
C TRP A 78 16.89 7.29 -2.58
N LEU A 79 17.87 6.45 -2.18
CA LEU A 79 17.57 5.10 -1.69
C LEU A 79 16.72 5.12 -0.41
N PRO A 80 17.12 5.81 0.69
CA PRO A 80 16.29 5.85 1.88
C PRO A 80 14.97 6.58 1.67
N VAL A 81 14.93 7.65 0.85
CA VAL A 81 13.67 8.33 0.50
C VAL A 81 12.71 7.36 -0.22
N SER A 82 13.20 6.61 -1.21
CA SER A 82 12.39 5.64 -1.95
C SER A 82 11.89 4.52 -1.04
N CYS A 83 12.76 3.94 -0.21
CA CYS A 83 12.39 2.90 0.75
C CYS A 83 11.36 3.40 1.77
N GLY A 84 11.57 4.60 2.34
CA GLY A 84 10.67 5.21 3.30
C GLY A 84 9.31 5.49 2.70
N LEU A 85 9.27 6.08 1.49
CA LEU A 85 8.02 6.36 0.79
C LEU A 85 7.29 5.06 0.43
N ALA A 86 7.98 4.06 -0.11
CA ALA A 86 7.38 2.76 -0.42
C ALA A 86 6.78 2.09 0.82
N ALA A 87 7.52 2.05 1.94
CA ALA A 87 7.03 1.49 3.19
C ALA A 87 5.80 2.24 3.73
N ALA A 88 5.79 3.57 3.64
CA ALA A 88 4.67 4.41 4.06
C ALA A 88 3.43 4.22 3.17
N MET A 89 3.62 4.02 1.85
CA MET A 89 2.52 3.85 0.89
C MET A 89 1.96 2.42 0.86
N LEU A 90 2.73 1.41 1.25
CA LEU A 90 2.33 0.02 1.15
C LEU A 90 1.08 -0.32 1.97
N ARG A 91 1.01 0.17 3.20
CA ARG A 91 -0.14 -0.06 4.10
C ARG A 91 -1.43 0.61 3.61
N PRO A 92 -1.48 1.90 3.27
CA PRO A 92 -2.70 2.54 2.76
C PRO A 92 -3.15 1.94 1.42
N VAL A 93 -2.21 1.68 0.50
CA VAL A 93 -2.53 1.07 -0.79
C VAL A 93 -3.13 -0.32 -0.59
N LYS A 94 -2.52 -1.18 0.25
CA LYS A 94 -3.07 -2.51 0.54
C LYS A 94 -4.48 -2.44 1.12
N GLY A 95 -4.74 -1.49 2.03
CA GLY A 95 -6.06 -1.32 2.63
C GLY A 95 -7.10 -0.79 1.64
N ALA A 96 -6.70 0.12 0.73
CA ALA A 96 -7.54 0.57 -0.37
C ALA A 96 -7.90 -0.59 -1.33
N THR A 97 -6.92 -1.43 -1.70
CA THR A 97 -7.13 -2.63 -2.52
C THR A 97 -8.10 -3.59 -1.84
N LEU A 98 -7.91 -3.90 -0.55
CA LEU A 98 -8.82 -4.75 0.22
C LEU A 98 -10.26 -4.22 0.18
N GLY A 99 -10.45 -2.92 0.38
CA GLY A 99 -11.79 -2.31 0.30
C GLY A 99 -12.40 -2.29 -1.10
N TRP A 100 -11.56 -2.30 -2.14
CA TRP A 100 -12.01 -2.42 -3.52
C TRP A 100 -12.44 -3.86 -3.85
N MET A 101 -11.64 -4.85 -3.45
CA MET A 101 -11.97 -6.27 -3.62
C MET A 101 -13.26 -6.65 -2.88
N LEU A 102 -13.46 -6.12 -1.66
CA LEU A 102 -14.70 -6.26 -0.91
C LEU A 102 -15.91 -5.71 -1.67
N LYS A 103 -15.78 -4.52 -2.29
CA LYS A 103 -16.88 -3.90 -3.05
C LYS A 103 -17.21 -4.67 -4.33
N LEU A 104 -16.21 -5.29 -4.96
CA LEU A 104 -16.36 -6.10 -6.17
C LEU A 104 -16.80 -7.54 -5.87
N GLY A 105 -16.85 -7.95 -4.60
CA GLY A 105 -17.22 -9.32 -4.24
C GLY A 105 -16.20 -10.36 -4.70
N MET A 106 -14.93 -9.98 -4.93
CA MET A 106 -13.85 -10.89 -5.36
C MET A 106 -13.37 -11.78 -4.20
N VAL A 107 -14.26 -12.61 -3.71
CA VAL A 107 -13.97 -13.64 -2.71
C VAL A 107 -13.35 -14.83 -3.42
N ARG A 108 -12.28 -15.39 -2.86
CA ARG A 108 -11.74 -16.67 -3.33
C ARG A 108 -12.86 -17.72 -3.23
N SER A 109 -13.24 -18.34 -4.34
CA SER A 109 -14.09 -19.54 -4.35
C SER A 109 -13.30 -20.68 -3.71
N ASP A 110 -13.88 -21.36 -2.73
CA ASP A 110 -13.25 -22.47 -2.00
C ASP A 110 -13.26 -23.79 -2.81
N ASP A 111 -13.08 -23.72 -4.14
CA ASP A 111 -12.96 -24.88 -5.03
C ASP A 111 -11.47 -25.22 -5.25
N GLU A 112 -10.78 -25.65 -4.18
CA GLU A 112 -9.65 -26.62 -4.14
C GLU A 112 -9.22 -26.91 -2.70
#